data_AF-A0A1H9PWN9-F1
#
_entry.id   AF-A0A1H9PWN9-F1
#
_cell.length_a   1.000
_cell.length_b   1.000
_cell.length_c   1.000
_cell.angle_alpha   90.00
_cell.angle_beta   90.00
_cell.angle_gamma   90.00
#
_symmetry.space_group_name_H-M   'P 1'
#
loop_
_entity.id
_entity.type
_entity.pdbx_description
1 polymer ?
#
loop_
_entity_poly.entity_id
_entity_poly.type
_entity_poly.pdbx_seq_one_letter_code
_entity_poly.pdbx_strand_id
1 'polypeptide(L)'
;MKKLISAAILGLSLVSLNAMAHGGAKPQHGGIVQSARDLSFELVPQENGAAIYVVDHDAPADVNKASGKLTVLNGAEKSEATLSSTGANKLEAKDIKLTKGSKVVATLTGFGDKTITVRFTVK
;
A
#
# COMPACT_ATOMS: atom_id res chain seq x y z
N MET A 1 44.69 50.01 -10.58
CA MET A 1 45.45 48.75 -10.37
C MET A 1 44.43 47.64 -10.13
N LYS A 2 43.97 46.94 -11.18
CA LYS A 2 44.24 45.49 -11.40
C LYS A 2 44.50 44.74 -10.09
N LYS A 3 43.59 43.85 -9.66
CA LYS A 3 43.79 42.38 -9.63
C LYS A 3 42.45 41.65 -9.41
N LEU A 4 42.21 40.70 -10.31
CA LEU A 4 41.20 39.65 -10.27
C LEU A 4 41.62 38.59 -9.26
N ILE A 5 40.71 38.05 -8.45
CA ILE A 5 40.85 36.69 -7.90
C ILE A 5 39.48 36.01 -7.93
N SER A 6 39.34 35.08 -8.89
CA SER A 6 38.27 34.10 -8.98
C SER A 6 38.35 33.11 -7.83
N ALA A 7 37.24 32.86 -7.13
CA ALA A 7 37.09 31.71 -6.25
C ALA A 7 36.15 30.70 -6.92
N ALA A 8 36.70 29.56 -7.34
CA ALA A 8 35.97 28.47 -7.95
C ALA A 8 35.11 27.76 -6.90
N ILE A 9 33.78 27.76 -7.08
CA ILE A 9 32.85 26.96 -6.30
C ILE A 9 32.88 25.55 -6.90
N LEU A 10 33.50 24.61 -6.18
CA LEU A 10 33.44 23.19 -6.50
C LEU A 10 32.06 22.67 -6.06
N GLY A 11 31.11 22.61 -6.99
CA GLY A 11 29.81 22.00 -6.76
C GLY A 11 29.96 20.49 -6.64
N LEU A 12 30.00 19.96 -5.41
CA LEU A 12 29.78 18.54 -5.17
C LEU A 12 28.30 18.25 -5.47
N SER A 13 28.01 17.84 -6.70
CA SER A 13 26.74 17.21 -7.03
C SER A 13 26.65 15.89 -6.26
N LEU A 14 25.87 15.88 -5.19
CA LEU A 14 25.42 14.66 -4.53
C LEU A 14 24.65 13.86 -5.57
N VAL A 15 25.32 12.88 -6.18
CA VAL A 15 24.65 11.86 -6.99
C VAL A 15 23.83 11.06 -5.99
N SER A 16 22.54 11.34 -5.92
CA SER A 16 21.59 10.54 -5.17
C SER A 16 21.66 9.12 -5.75
N LEU A 17 22.37 8.24 -5.05
CA LEU A 17 22.34 6.81 -5.27
C LEU A 17 20.89 6.39 -5.02
N ASN A 18 20.09 6.33 -6.08
CA ASN A 18 18.86 5.58 -6.03
C ASN A 18 19.27 4.15 -5.73
N ALA A 19 19.10 3.73 -4.47
CA ALA A 19 19.21 2.33 -4.14
C ALA A 19 18.10 1.62 -4.91
N MET A 20 18.45 0.91 -5.99
CA MET A 20 17.59 -0.09 -6.61
C MET A 20 17.52 -1.28 -5.65
N ALA A 21 16.83 -1.10 -4.52
CA ALA A 21 16.20 -2.22 -3.85
C ALA A 21 15.34 -2.93 -4.92
N HIS A 22 15.39 -4.26 -5.00
CA HIS A 22 14.46 -5.02 -5.83
C HIS A 22 13.06 -4.45 -5.60
N GLY A 23 12.56 -3.70 -6.59
CA GLY A 23 11.50 -2.73 -6.38
C GLY A 23 10.28 -3.44 -5.82
N GLY A 24 9.77 -2.96 -4.68
CA GLY A 24 8.59 -3.53 -4.05
C GLY A 24 7.46 -3.74 -5.06
N ALA A 25 6.61 -4.74 -4.79
CA ALA A 25 5.56 -5.16 -5.72
C ALA A 25 4.81 -3.96 -6.30
N LYS A 26 4.78 -3.87 -7.62
CA LYS A 26 4.09 -2.79 -8.33
C LYS A 26 2.58 -3.02 -8.26
N PRO A 27 1.76 -1.96 -8.20
CA PRO A 27 0.32 -2.10 -8.35
C PRO A 27 -0.02 -2.78 -9.67
N GLN A 28 -0.79 -3.87 -9.63
CA GLN A 28 -1.23 -4.61 -10.81
C GLN A 28 -2.66 -4.25 -11.22
N HIS A 29 -3.43 -3.64 -10.31
CA HIS A 29 -4.84 -3.30 -10.46
C HIS A 29 -5.10 -1.79 -10.33
N GLY A 30 -4.04 -0.97 -10.38
CA GLY A 30 -4.12 0.49 -10.24
C GLY A 30 -4.30 0.98 -8.80
N GLY A 31 -4.04 0.10 -7.82
CA GLY A 31 -4.20 0.40 -6.41
C GLY A 31 -2.94 0.91 -5.71
N ILE A 32 -2.96 0.79 -4.38
CA ILE A 32 -1.85 1.15 -3.50
C ILE A 32 -1.30 -0.14 -2.90
N VAL A 33 -0.02 -0.41 -3.15
CA VAL A 33 0.65 -1.61 -2.62
C VAL A 33 1.34 -1.32 -1.30
N GLN A 34 1.22 -2.26 -0.38
CA GLN A 34 1.96 -2.34 0.88
C GLN A 34 2.39 -3.78 1.12
N SER A 35 3.55 -4.00 1.72
CA SER A 35 4.04 -5.34 2.04
C SER A 35 4.00 -5.58 3.54
N ALA A 36 3.63 -6.80 3.95
CA ALA A 36 3.65 -7.25 5.33
C ALA A 36 3.77 -8.78 5.39
N ARG A 37 4.65 -9.30 6.27
CA ARG A 37 4.85 -10.74 6.45
C ARG A 37 5.13 -11.48 5.14
N ASP A 38 6.04 -10.94 4.34
CA ASP A 38 6.47 -11.48 3.03
C ASP A 38 5.37 -11.53 1.95
N LEU A 39 4.18 -11.02 2.24
CA LEU A 39 3.09 -10.83 1.29
C LEU A 39 3.01 -9.36 0.85
N SER A 40 2.50 -9.15 -0.36
CA SER A 40 2.11 -7.85 -0.88
C SER A 40 0.60 -7.74 -0.96
N PHE A 41 0.08 -6.60 -0.53
CA PHE A 41 -1.34 -6.29 -0.49
C PHE A 41 -1.59 -5.05 -1.33
N GLU A 42 -2.45 -5.15 -2.33
CA GLU A 42 -2.86 -4.03 -3.17
C GLU A 42 -4.27 -3.59 -2.82
N LEU A 43 -4.42 -2.42 -2.20
CA LEU A 43 -5.71 -1.79 -1.95
C LEU A 43 -6.19 -1.04 -3.20
N VAL A 44 -7.35 -1.44 -3.72
CA VAL A 44 -7.98 -0.85 -4.90
C VAL A 44 -9.34 -0.25 -4.49
N PRO A 45 -9.48 1.09 -4.47
CA PRO A 45 -10.78 1.72 -4.31
C PRO A 45 -11.75 1.28 -5.42
N GLN A 46 -12.99 0.99 -5.05
CA GLN A 46 -14.09 0.68 -5.98
C GLN A 46 -15.18 1.75 -5.85
N GLU A 47 -16.14 1.76 -6.78
CA GLU A 47 -17.25 2.73 -6.75
C GLU A 47 -18.07 2.65 -5.45
N ASN A 48 -18.35 1.44 -4.98
CA ASN A 48 -19.07 1.19 -3.73
C ASN A 48 -18.30 0.25 -2.78
N GLY A 49 -17.03 0.56 -2.51
CA GLY A 49 -16.23 -0.24 -1.59
C GLY A 49 -14.73 -0.19 -1.88
N ALA A 50 -14.06 -1.28 -1.51
CA ALA A 50 -12.66 -1.51 -1.83
C ALA A 50 -12.36 -3.00 -1.99
N ALA A 51 -11.38 -3.30 -2.84
CA ALA A 51 -10.78 -4.62 -2.94
C ALA A 51 -9.35 -4.61 -2.37
N ILE A 52 -8.93 -5.74 -1.82
CA ILE A 52 -7.53 -6.04 -1.51
C ILE A 52 -7.12 -7.29 -2.28
N TYR A 53 -6.16 -7.13 -3.17
CA TYR A 53 -5.49 -8.25 -3.83
C TYR A 53 -4.24 -8.64 -3.04
N VAL A 54 -3.98 -9.94 -2.92
CA VAL A 54 -2.85 -10.47 -2.16
C VAL A 54 -1.92 -11.25 -3.09
N VAL A 55 -0.62 -10.98 -2.97
CA VAL A 55 0.45 -11.58 -3.78
C VAL A 55 1.54 -12.10 -2.85
N ASP A 56 1.98 -13.34 -3.08
CA ASP A 56 3.10 -14.00 -2.42
C ASP A 56 4.23 -14.13 -3.44
N HIS A 57 5.32 -13.37 -3.28
CA HIS A 57 6.49 -13.38 -4.18
C HIS A 57 6.13 -13.50 -5.67
N ASP A 58 5.26 -12.61 -6.17
CA ASP A 58 4.73 -12.50 -7.55
C ASP A 58 3.61 -13.48 -7.95
N ALA A 59 3.26 -14.46 -7.11
CA ALA A 59 2.12 -15.35 -7.34
C ALA A 59 0.87 -14.89 -6.58
N PRO A 60 -0.34 -15.09 -7.13
CA PRO A 60 -1.58 -14.89 -6.38
C PRO A 60 -1.59 -15.74 -5.09
N ALA A 61 -1.76 -15.11 -3.93
CA ALA A 61 -1.89 -15.84 -2.67
C ALA A 61 -3.30 -16.45 -2.54
N ASP A 62 -3.43 -17.66 -1.99
CA ASP A 62 -4.74 -18.23 -1.66
C ASP A 62 -5.34 -17.50 -0.46
N VAL A 63 -6.46 -16.81 -0.67
CA VAL A 63 -7.19 -16.09 0.37
C VAL A 63 -8.54 -16.71 0.70
N ASN A 64 -8.86 -17.92 0.24
CA ASN A 64 -10.20 -18.50 0.41
C ASN A 64 -10.66 -18.62 1.88
N LYS A 65 -9.71 -18.75 2.81
CA LYS A 65 -9.97 -18.78 4.27
C LYS A 65 -9.74 -17.43 4.95
N ALA A 66 -9.33 -16.43 4.20
CA ALA A 66 -9.06 -15.11 4.73
C ALA A 66 -10.37 -14.33 4.94
N SER A 67 -10.33 -13.45 5.93
CA SER A 67 -11.37 -12.47 6.19
C SER A 67 -10.77 -11.33 7.00
N GLY A 68 -11.53 -10.28 7.25
CA GLY A 68 -11.03 -9.23 8.10
C GLY A 68 -11.94 -8.04 8.24
N LYS A 69 -11.32 -6.92 8.62
CA LYS A 69 -11.97 -5.62 8.72
C LYS A 69 -11.14 -4.57 8.01
N LEU A 70 -11.81 -3.75 7.22
CA LEU A 70 -11.28 -2.52 6.66
C LEU A 70 -11.76 -1.35 7.51
N THR A 71 -10.85 -0.59 8.07
CA THR A 71 -11.14 0.65 8.80
C THR A 71 -10.58 1.82 8.00
N VAL A 72 -11.41 2.81 7.70
CA VAL A 72 -11.02 4.03 6.97
C VAL A 72 -11.12 5.21 7.92
N LEU A 73 -10.06 6.03 7.95
CA LEU A 73 -9.98 7.26 8.72
C LEU A 73 -9.84 8.46 7.78
N ASN A 74 -10.78 9.40 7.88
CA ASN A 74 -10.83 10.64 7.11
C ASN A 74 -10.81 11.82 8.09
N GLY A 75 -9.61 12.27 8.46
CA GLY A 75 -9.47 13.23 9.55
C GLY A 75 -9.97 12.63 10.87
N ALA A 76 -11.07 13.18 11.41
CA ALA A 76 -11.71 12.68 12.62
C ALA A 76 -12.79 11.60 12.36
N GLU A 77 -13.22 11.43 11.11
CA GLU A 77 -14.25 10.46 10.76
C GLU A 77 -13.65 9.05 10.64
N LYS A 78 -14.39 8.06 11.16
CA LYS A 78 -14.03 6.64 11.11
C LYS A 78 -15.20 5.85 10.53
N SER A 79 -14.92 5.03 9.52
CA SER A 79 -15.85 4.03 8.98
C SER A 79 -15.22 2.66 8.94
N GLU A 80 -16.02 1.61 9.04
CA GLU A 80 -15.57 0.22 9.04
C GLU A 80 -16.44 -0.64 8.13
N ALA A 81 -15.83 -1.63 7.49
CA ALA A 81 -16.53 -2.65 6.72
C ALA A 81 -15.81 -3.99 6.84
N THR A 82 -16.58 -5.08 6.72
CA THR A 82 -16.02 -6.43 6.71
C THR A 82 -15.30 -6.67 5.39
N LEU A 83 -14.13 -7.32 5.46
CA LEU A 83 -13.43 -7.88 4.30
C LEU A 83 -13.77 -9.36 4.20
N SER A 84 -14.31 -9.76 3.06
CA SER A 84 -14.62 -11.15 2.76
C SER A 84 -13.95 -11.56 1.46
N SER A 85 -13.44 -12.80 1.40
CA SER A 85 -12.85 -13.33 0.18
C SER A 85 -13.89 -13.53 -0.91
N THR A 86 -13.61 -13.03 -2.11
CA THR A 86 -14.52 -13.09 -3.28
C THR A 86 -13.84 -13.64 -4.54
N GLY A 87 -12.65 -14.22 -4.40
CA GLY A 87 -11.92 -14.87 -5.47
C GLY A 87 -10.63 -15.50 -4.96
N ALA A 88 -9.81 -16.03 -5.87
CA ALA A 88 -8.60 -16.77 -5.51
C ALA A 88 -7.66 -15.98 -4.58
N ASN A 89 -7.37 -14.72 -4.91
CA ASN A 89 -6.46 -13.85 -4.15
C ASN A 89 -7.06 -12.48 -3.77
N LYS A 90 -8.38 -12.38 -3.75
CA LYS A 90 -9.11 -11.12 -3.59
C LYS A 90 -10.02 -11.14 -2.37
N LEU A 91 -9.93 -10.09 -1.54
CA LEU A 91 -10.91 -9.74 -0.52
C LEU A 91 -11.64 -8.46 -0.90
N GLU A 92 -12.93 -8.35 -0.59
CA GLU A 92 -13.74 -7.16 -0.84
C GLU A 92 -14.43 -6.68 0.43
N ALA A 93 -14.49 -5.35 0.56
CA ALA A 93 -15.33 -4.65 1.51
C ALA A 93 -16.33 -3.80 0.75
N LYS A 94 -17.61 -3.92 1.10
CA LYS A 94 -18.72 -3.19 0.47
C LYS A 94 -19.13 -1.99 1.33
N ASP A 95 -19.80 -1.03 0.71
CA ASP A 95 -20.45 0.09 1.39
C ASP A 95 -19.48 0.94 2.24
N ILE A 96 -18.23 1.05 1.78
CA ILE A 96 -17.19 1.85 2.44
C ILE A 96 -16.53 2.79 1.44
N LYS A 97 -16.51 4.07 1.79
CA LYS A 97 -15.97 5.13 0.95
C LYS A 97 -14.49 5.37 1.25
N LEU A 98 -13.66 5.29 0.22
CA LEU A 98 -12.25 5.69 0.27
C LEU A 98 -12.10 7.02 -0.46
N THR A 99 -11.54 8.02 0.22
CA THR A 99 -11.29 9.35 -0.34
C THR A 99 -9.80 9.63 -0.40
N LYS A 100 -9.37 10.53 -1.28
CA LYS A 100 -7.97 10.97 -1.30
C LYS A 100 -7.55 11.48 0.08
N GLY A 101 -6.41 10.99 0.57
CA GLY A 101 -5.88 11.29 1.91
C GLY A 101 -6.36 10.34 3.01
N SER A 102 -7.35 9.47 2.76
CA SER A 102 -7.81 8.47 3.72
C SER A 102 -6.65 7.62 4.25
N LYS A 103 -6.59 7.43 5.57
CA LYS A 103 -5.76 6.38 6.18
C LYS A 103 -6.60 5.12 6.29
N VAL A 104 -6.14 4.04 5.68
CA VAL A 104 -6.89 2.77 5.66
C VAL A 104 -6.10 1.71 6.40
N VAL A 105 -6.76 0.99 7.30
CA VAL A 105 -6.18 -0.12 8.04
C VAL A 105 -6.96 -1.38 7.69
N ALA A 106 -6.28 -2.36 7.10
CA ALA A 106 -6.81 -3.69 6.90
C ALA A 106 -6.26 -4.61 7.99
N THR A 107 -7.15 -5.22 8.76
CA THR A 107 -6.81 -6.27 9.72
C THR A 107 -7.37 -7.58 9.22
N LEU A 108 -6.48 -8.49 8.85
CA LEU A 108 -6.78 -9.72 8.13
C LEU A 108 -6.42 -10.96 8.97
N THR A 109 -7.23 -11.99 8.87
CA THR A 109 -6.99 -13.33 9.42
C THR A 109 -7.01 -14.36 8.29
N GLY A 110 -6.72 -15.63 8.61
CA GLY A 110 -6.72 -16.73 7.63
C GLY A 110 -5.39 -16.97 6.91
N PHE A 111 -4.35 -16.21 7.26
CA PHE A 111 -2.96 -16.42 6.83
C PHE A 111 -2.18 -17.21 7.89
N GLY A 112 -2.67 -18.42 8.19
CA GLY A 112 -2.21 -19.23 9.33
C GLY A 112 -2.83 -18.80 10.66
N ASP A 113 -2.04 -18.81 11.73
CA ASP A 113 -2.45 -18.54 13.11
C ASP A 113 -2.34 -17.08 13.53
N LYS A 114 -1.81 -16.19 12.67
CA LYS A 114 -1.60 -14.78 13.02
C LYS A 114 -2.43 -13.82 12.20
N THR A 115 -2.83 -12.75 12.87
CA THR A 115 -3.46 -11.58 12.27
C THR A 115 -2.41 -10.74 11.54
N ILE A 116 -2.75 -10.25 10.34
CA ILE A 116 -1.94 -9.32 9.57
C ILE A 116 -2.61 -7.95 9.61
N THR A 117 -1.86 -6.90 9.94
CA THR A 117 -2.34 -5.52 9.86
C THR A 117 -1.56 -4.76 8.79
N VAL A 118 -2.28 -4.20 7.83
CA VAL A 118 -1.71 -3.45 6.71
C VAL A 118 -2.28 -2.04 6.71
N ARG A 119 -1.42 -1.04 6.54
CA ARG A 119 -1.80 0.38 6.58
C ARG A 119 -1.54 1.04 5.24
N PHE A 120 -2.57 1.62 4.64
CA PHE A 120 -2.51 2.33 3.37
C PHE A 120 -2.79 3.83 3.55
N THR A 121 -2.30 4.64 2.62
CA THR A 121 -2.76 6.02 2.44
C THR A 121 -3.26 6.17 1.00
N VAL A 122 -4.52 6.58 0.85
CA VAL A 122 -5.11 6.82 -0.47
C VAL A 122 -4.52 8.10 -1.07
N LYS A 123 -3.94 8.02 -2.26
CA LYS A 123 -3.21 9.11 -2.94
C LYS A 123 -4.11 10.04 -3.74
#